data_AF-A0A392R573-F1
#
_entry.id   AF-A0A392R573-F1
#
_cell.length_a   1.000
_cell.length_b   1.000
_cell.length_c   1.000
_cell.angle_alpha   90.00
_cell.angle_beta   90.00
_cell.angle_gamma   90.00
#
_symmetry.space_group_name_H-M   'P 1'
#
loop_
_entity.id
_entity.type
_entity.pdbx_description
1 polymer ?
#
loop_
_entity_poly.entity_id
_entity_poly.type
_entity_poly.pdbx_seq_one_letter_code
_entity_poly.pdbx_strand_id
1 'polypeptide(L)' 'RRTDQIEYEAIMDRNEAVFYEQYEAHMMAQEEERAAAASAATTSVAAANAGTPEFTFSELGLEDPATFNNFMNQYPPADG' A
#
# COMPACT_ATOMS: atom_id res chain seq x y z
N ARG A 1 35.24 35.82 -17.49
CA ARG A 1 35.47 35.34 -16.10
C ARG A 1 34.33 35.72 -15.16
N ARG A 2 34.03 37.01 -14.89
CA ARG A 2 32.90 37.38 -14.00
C ARG A 2 31.53 37.10 -14.64
N THR A 3 31.38 37.40 -15.92
CA THR A 3 30.15 37.12 -16.70
C THR A 3 29.88 35.62 -16.78
N ASP A 4 30.89 34.82 -17.13
CA ASP A 4 30.78 33.36 -17.25
C ASP A 4 30.31 32.70 -15.93
N GLN A 5 30.73 33.25 -14.79
CA GLN A 5 30.29 32.78 -13.48
C GLN A 5 28.83 33.13 -13.19
N ILE A 6 28.39 34.35 -13.53
CA ILE A 6 26.99 34.78 -13.36
C ILE A 6 26.06 33.93 -14.24
N GLU A 7 26.48 33.63 -15.47
CA GLU A 7 25.70 32.78 -16.37
C GLU A 7 25.61 31.33 -15.86
N TYR A 8 26.72 30.79 -15.34
CA TYR A 8 26.73 29.47 -14.73
C TYR A 8 25.78 29.39 -13.51
N GLU A 9 25.85 30.36 -12.61
CA GLU A 9 24.99 30.42 -11.42
C GLU A 9 23.51 30.55 -11.83
N ALA A 10 23.18 31.42 -12.80
CA ALA A 10 21.80 31.55 -13.29
C ALA A 10 21.25 30.27 -13.95
N ILE A 11 22.09 29.51 -14.64
CA ILE A 11 21.72 28.22 -15.21
C ILE A 11 21.51 27.17 -14.10
N MET A 12 22.37 27.17 -13.08
CA MET A 12 22.24 26.27 -11.94
C MET A 12 20.96 26.54 -11.16
N ASP A 13 20.68 27.80 -10.84
CA ASP A 13 19.46 28.20 -10.11
C ASP A 13 18.20 27.77 -10.88
N ARG A 14 18.21 27.94 -12.21
CA ARG A 14 17.10 27.50 -13.07
C ARG A 14 16.95 25.98 -13.06
N ASN A 15 18.04 25.23 -13.16
CA ASN A 15 18.01 23.78 -13.14
C ASN A 15 17.54 23.24 -11.78
N GLU A 16 17.97 23.87 -10.69
CA GLU A 16 17.55 23.53 -9.34
C GLU A 16 16.04 23.74 -9.16
N ALA A 17 15.52 24.90 -9.58
CA ALA A 17 14.08 25.16 -9.54
C ALA A 17 13.27 24.13 -10.35
N VAL A 18 13.72 23.82 -11.56
CA VAL A 18 13.07 22.83 -12.45
C VAL A 18 13.16 21.41 -11.88
N PHE A 19 14.24 21.08 -11.17
CA PHE A 19 14.40 19.79 -10.53
C PHE A 19 13.39 19.62 -9.39
N TYR A 20 13.29 20.60 -8.50
CA TYR A 20 12.36 20.52 -7.36
C TYR A 20 10.90 20.51 -7.79
N GLU A 21 10.51 21.33 -8.77
CA GLU A 21 9.15 21.33 -9.30
C GLU A 21 8.75 19.96 -9.88
N GLN A 22 9.64 19.35 -10.68
CA GLN A 22 9.38 18.02 -11.23
C GLN A 22 9.39 16.92 -10.16
N TYR A 23 10.28 17.02 -9.17
CA TYR A 23 10.32 16.09 -8.06
C TYR A 23 9.01 16.13 -7.25
N GLU A 24 8.52 17.33 -6.92
CA GLU A 24 7.25 17.50 -6.23
C GLU A 24 6.08 16.95 -7.06
N ALA A 25 6.03 17.27 -8.35
CA ALA A 25 4.99 16.76 -9.24
C ALA A 25 5.00 15.22 -9.30
N HIS A 26 6.18 14.61 -9.40
CA HIS A 26 6.33 13.15 -9.39
C HIS A 26 5.88 12.54 -8.06
N MET A 27 6.27 13.14 -6.93
CA MET A 27 5.86 12.66 -5.60
C MET A 27 4.34 12.74 -5.41
N MET A 28 3.71 13.83 -5.85
CA MET A 28 2.25 13.95 -5.77
C MET A 28 1.54 12.92 -6.66
N ALA A 29 2.01 12.72 -7.90
CA ALA A 29 1.43 11.73 -8.81
C ALA A 29 1.58 10.29 -8.27
N GLN A 30 2.74 9.95 -7.70
CA GLN A 30 2.96 8.65 -7.07
C GLN A 30 2.03 8.43 -5.87
N GLU A 31 1.84 9.46 -5.03
CA GLU A 31 0.95 9.36 -3.87
C GLU A 31 -0.51 9.20 -4.31
N GLU A 32 -0.94 9.93 -5.34
CA GLU A 32 -2.28 9.77 -5.92
C GLU A 32 -2.50 8.36 -6.50
N GLU A 33 -1.51 7.81 -7.22
CA GLU A 33 -1.56 6.44 -7.71
C GLU A 33 -1.67 5.42 -6.57
N ARG A 34 -0.87 5.58 -5.50
CA ARG A 34 -0.97 4.72 -4.30
C ARG A 34 -2.34 4.83 -3.64
N ALA A 35 -2.89 6.03 -3.51
CA ALA A 35 -4.21 6.25 -2.94
C ALA A 35 -5.31 5.58 -3.80
N ALA A 36 -5.21 5.70 -5.13
CA ALA A 36 -6.12 5.03 -6.06
C ALA A 36 -6.02 3.49 -5.96
N ALA A 37 -4.80 2.95 -5.89
CA ALA A 37 -4.56 1.52 -5.72
C ALA A 37 -5.11 1.00 -4.37
N ALA A 38 -4.92 1.75 -3.28
CA ALA A 38 -5.46 1.41 -1.97
C ALA A 38 -7.00 1.44 -1.93
N SER A 39 -7.61 2.42 -2.61
CA SER A 39 -9.06 2.48 -2.78
C SER A 39 -9.58 1.27 -3.57
N ALA A 40 -8.95 0.95 -4.70
CA ALA A 40 -9.31 -0.21 -5.51
C ALA A 40 -9.17 -1.54 -4.75
N ALA A 41 -8.11 -1.69 -3.94
CA ALA A 41 -7.91 -2.86 -3.08
C ALA A 41 -9.01 -2.97 -1.99
N THR A 42 -9.45 -1.85 -1.42
CA THR A 42 -10.55 -1.85 -0.46
C THR A 42 -11.86 -2.30 -1.12
N THR A 43 -12.15 -1.80 -2.33
CA THR A 43 -13.33 -2.21 -3.10
C THR A 43 -13.28 -3.69 -3.49
N SER A 44 -12.10 -4.23 -3.86
CA SER A 44 -11.98 -5.63 -4.23
C SER A 44 -12.18 -6.57 -3.03
N VAL A 45 -11.68 -6.21 -1.85
CA VAL A 45 -11.97 -6.94 -0.60
C VAL A 45 -13.47 -6.91 -0.29
N ALA A 46 -14.12 -5.75 -0.40
CA ALA A 46 -15.56 -5.65 -0.20
C ALA A 46 -16.35 -6.52 -1.20
N ALA A 47 -15.96 -6.53 -2.47
CA ALA A 47 -16.59 -7.37 -3.49
C ALA A 47 -16.35 -8.87 -3.26
N ALA A 48 -15.15 -9.26 -2.80
CA ALA A 48 -14.86 -10.64 -2.42
C ALA A 48 -15.72 -11.07 -1.23
N ASN A 49 -15.81 -10.23 -0.19
CA ASN A 49 -16.63 -10.51 0.99
C ASN A 49 -18.13 -10.56 0.67
N ALA A 50 -18.62 -9.72 -0.26
CA ALA A 50 -20.03 -9.74 -0.67
C ALA A 50 -20.45 -11.05 -1.36
N GLY A 51 -19.50 -11.83 -1.90
CA GLY A 51 -19.75 -13.13 -2.52
C GLY A 51 -19.46 -14.33 -1.60
N THR A 52 -18.91 -14.11 -0.39
CA THR A 52 -18.58 -15.19 0.54
C THR A 52 -19.72 -15.41 1.53
N PRO A 53 -20.12 -16.67 1.79
CA PRO A 53 -21.05 -16.97 2.87
C PRO A 53 -20.46 -16.51 4.21
N GLU A 54 -21.20 -15.70 4.96
CA GLU A 54 -20.86 -15.39 6.34
C GLU A 54 -21.36 -16.51 7.25
N PHE A 55 -20.44 -17.18 7.94
CA PHE A 55 -20.76 -18.17 8.96
C PHE A 55 -20.53 -17.58 10.34
N THR A 56 -21.45 -17.82 11.26
CA THR A 56 -21.25 -17.44 12.67
C THR A 56 -20.39 -18.49 13.38
N PHE A 57 -19.71 -18.08 14.46
CA PHE A 57 -18.93 -19.02 15.28
C PHE A 57 -19.78 -20.22 15.75
N SER A 58 -21.05 -20.00 16.09
CA SER A 58 -21.99 -21.06 16.49
C SER A 58 -22.34 -22.04 15.37
N GLU A 59 -22.38 -21.58 14.11
CA GLU A 59 -22.64 -22.45 12.96
C GLU A 59 -21.44 -23.34 12.63
N LEU A 60 -20.23 -22.88 12.96
CA LEU A 60 -18.98 -23.63 12.79
C LEU A 60 -18.60 -24.48 14.02
N GLY A 61 -19.39 -24.44 15.09
CA GLY A 61 -19.05 -25.10 16.36
C GLY A 61 -17.81 -24.49 17.04
N LEU A 62 -17.51 -23.23 16.75
CA LEU A 62 -16.35 -22.48 17.23
C LEU A 62 -16.73 -21.49 18.36
N GLU A 63 -17.83 -21.72 19.07
CA GLU A 63 -18.25 -20.90 20.21
C GLU A 63 -17.23 -20.88 21.36
N ASP A 64 -16.40 -21.92 21.48
CA ASP A 64 -15.34 -21.99 22.47
C ASP A 64 -14.00 -21.48 21.89
N PRO A 65 -13.34 -20.50 22.55
CA PRO A 65 -12.05 -19.99 22.11
C PRO A 65 -10.94 -21.04 22.01
N ALA A 66 -10.99 -22.14 22.76
CA ALA A 66 -9.99 -23.21 22.62
C ALA A 66 -10.21 -24.01 21.33
N THR A 67 -11.47 -24.30 20.97
CA THR A 67 -11.83 -24.92 19.68
C THR A 67 -11.37 -24.08 18.50
N PHE A 68 -11.58 -22.76 18.53
CA PHE A 68 -11.07 -21.85 17.49
C PHE A 68 -9.54 -21.89 17.36
N ASN A 69 -8.83 -21.85 18.48
CA ASN A 69 -7.37 -21.94 18.48
C ASN A 69 -6.86 -23.28 17.92
N ASN A 70 -7.51 -24.40 18.24
CA ASN A 70 -7.17 -25.71 17.70
C ASN A 70 -7.45 -25.79 16.19
N PHE A 71 -8.53 -25.17 15.72
CA PHE A 71 -8.88 -25.12 14.31
C PHE A 71 -7.85 -24.32 13.48
N MET A 72 -7.36 -23.19 14.00
CA MET A 72 -6.35 -22.35 13.34
C MET A 72 -4.94 -22.93 13.44
N ASN A 73 -4.61 -23.57 14.57
CA ASN A 73 -3.32 -24.19 14.83
C ASN A 73 -3.36 -25.70 14.52
N GLN A 74 -3.79 -26.05 13.31
CA GLN A 74 -3.59 -27.41 12.80
C GLN A 74 -2.09 -27.62 12.59
N TYR A 75 -1.42 -28.14 13.62
CA TYR A 75 -0.06 -28.64 13.46
C TYR A 75 -0.09 -29.69 12.35
N PRO A 76 0.72 -29.56 11.28
CA PRO A 76 0.89 -30.66 10.36
C PRO A 76 1.37 -31.88 11.17
N PRO A 77 0.91 -33.11 10.85
CA PRO A 77 1.48 -34.28 11.49
C PRO A 77 2.98 -34.21 11.25
N ALA A 78 3.77 -34.26 12.32
CA ALA A 78 5.21 -34.44 12.20
C ALA A 78 5.39 -35.79 11.51
N ASP A 79 5.69 -35.73 10.22
CA ASP A 79 6.08 -36.83 9.38
C ASP A 79 7.30 -37.49 10.03
N GLY A 80 7.05 -38.64 10.66
CA GLY A 80 8.04 -39.54 11.23
C GLY A 80 8.37 -40.68 10.30
#